data_AF-F2CTN6-F1
#
_entry.id   AF-F2CTN6-F1
#
_cell.length_a   1.000
_cell.length_b   1.000
_cell.length_c   1.000
_cell.angle_alpha   90.00
_cell.angle_beta   90.00
_cell.angle_gamma   90.00
#
_symmetry.space_group_name_H-M   'P 1'
#
loop_
_entity.id
_entity.type
_entity.pdbx_description
1 polymer ?
#
loop_
_entity_poly.entity_id
_entity_poly.type
_entity_poly.pdbx_seq_one_letter_code
_entity_poly.pdbx_strand_id
1 'polypeptide(L)'
;MAAAYFTVAKCVAPVAARSAAADMVSTPSVLSVRPLHRRPACRLGSVLTVSSDVLKAAPAAAYPAVTREDALELYEDMILGRNSEDMCAQMYYRGKMFGFVHLYNGQEAVSIGFIKQLNQPDCVVSTYRDHVHALSKGVPAREVMAELFGKATGCCRGQGGSMHMFSEPRNLLGGFAFISEGIPVATGAAFAAKYRHEVLKQSSPGGLDVTLAFSSLMSTFVRNKETQACLICYLSMPIASYLCVLITA
;
A
#
# COMPACT_ATOMS: atom_id res chain seq x y z
N MET A 1 2.37 22.61 -17.90
CA MET A 1 3.39 21.80 -17.19
C MET A 1 2.89 21.57 -15.77
N ALA A 2 2.28 20.43 -15.50
CA ALA A 2 1.81 20.08 -14.16
C ALA A 2 2.96 19.40 -13.40
N ALA A 3 3.36 19.98 -12.26
CA ALA A 3 4.33 19.38 -11.37
C ALA A 3 3.67 18.22 -10.61
N ALA A 4 4.25 17.02 -10.70
CA ALA A 4 3.85 15.88 -9.89
C ALA A 4 4.42 16.04 -8.48
N TYR A 5 3.55 16.20 -7.48
CA TYR A 5 3.96 16.21 -6.07
C TYR A 5 3.92 14.77 -5.53
N PHE A 6 5.10 14.17 -5.37
CA PHE A 6 5.27 12.87 -4.72
C PHE A 6 5.41 13.09 -3.21
N THR A 7 4.37 12.81 -2.42
CA THR A 7 4.53 12.67 -0.97
C THR A 7 4.75 11.20 -0.65
N VAL A 8 6.03 10.79 -0.60
CA VAL A 8 6.41 9.51 -0.01
C VAL A 8 6.39 9.67 1.50
N ALA A 9 5.33 9.21 2.16
CA ALA A 9 5.35 9.02 3.61
C ALA A 9 6.15 7.75 3.91
N LYS A 10 7.49 7.83 3.85
CA LYS A 10 8.37 6.77 4.33
C LYS A 10 8.33 6.78 5.86
N CYS A 11 7.32 6.18 6.48
CA CYS A 11 7.39 5.78 7.88
C CYS A 11 8.29 4.54 8.00
N VAL A 12 9.57 4.68 7.65
CA VAL A 12 10.57 3.72 8.11
C VAL A 12 10.90 4.15 9.53
N ALA A 13 10.35 3.42 10.50
CA ALA A 13 10.86 3.49 11.87
C ALA A 13 12.36 3.16 11.80
N PRO A 14 13.25 3.97 12.38
CA PRO A 14 14.66 3.61 12.43
C PRO A 14 14.79 2.31 13.21
N VAL A 15 15.25 1.24 12.54
CA VAL A 15 15.72 0.05 13.25
C VAL A 15 16.98 0.49 13.98
N ALA A 16 16.82 0.87 15.24
CA ALA A 16 17.92 1.23 16.10
C ALA A 16 18.77 -0.03 16.31
N ALA A 17 19.90 -0.11 15.60
CA ALA A 17 20.98 -0.99 15.98
C ALA A 17 21.44 -0.59 17.38
N ARG A 18 21.13 -1.40 18.40
CA ARG A 18 21.77 -1.27 19.72
C ARG A 18 22.17 -2.64 20.26
N SER A 19 23.47 -2.85 20.15
CA SER A 19 24.40 -3.58 21.03
C SER A 19 23.81 -4.16 22.31
N ALA A 20 24.19 -5.41 22.56
CA ALA A 20 24.05 -6.12 23.82
C ALA A 20 24.63 -5.35 25.01
N ALA A 21 23.92 -5.39 26.14
CA ALA A 21 24.46 -5.45 27.50
C ALA A 21 23.33 -5.90 28.45
N ALA A 22 23.64 -6.88 29.30
CA ALA A 22 22.79 -7.41 30.35
C ALA A 22 22.64 -6.43 31.53
N ASP A 23 21.53 -6.49 32.28
CA ASP A 23 21.54 -6.82 33.71
C ASP A 23 20.14 -6.86 34.34
N MET A 24 20.10 -7.60 35.46
CA MET A 24 18.99 -8.28 36.14
C MET A 24 18.13 -7.42 37.11
N VAL A 25 16.88 -7.87 37.27
CA VAL A 25 16.04 -7.94 38.52
C VAL A 25 15.49 -6.65 39.16
N SER A 26 14.15 -6.51 39.15
CA SER A 26 13.26 -6.60 40.34
C SER A 26 11.79 -6.26 40.02
N THR A 27 10.87 -7.01 40.64
CA THR A 27 9.39 -6.86 40.64
C THR A 27 8.90 -6.83 42.11
N PRO A 28 7.61 -6.59 42.44
CA PRO A 28 6.59 -5.67 41.89
C PRO A 28 5.91 -4.83 43.01
N SER A 29 5.19 -3.75 42.70
CA SER A 29 4.20 -3.19 43.65
C SER A 29 2.99 -2.49 42.99
N VAL A 30 1.83 -3.11 43.23
CA VAL A 30 0.50 -2.57 43.60
C VAL A 30 -0.15 -1.47 42.73
N LEU A 31 -1.32 -1.82 42.19
CA LEU A 31 -2.33 -0.96 41.57
C LEU A 31 -2.66 0.29 42.41
N SER A 32 -2.58 1.47 41.79
CA SER A 32 -3.27 2.67 42.23
C SER A 32 -4.04 3.26 41.03
N VAL A 33 -5.36 3.12 41.05
CA VAL A 33 -6.28 3.74 40.10
C VAL A 33 -6.36 5.23 40.42
N ARG A 34 -5.80 6.08 39.55
CA ARG A 34 -5.92 7.55 39.67
C ARG A 34 -7.17 8.07 38.96
N PRO A 35 -7.80 9.16 39.45
CA PRO A 35 -9.06 9.66 38.90
C PRO A 35 -8.87 10.28 37.51
N LEU A 36 -9.90 10.16 36.66
CA LEU A 36 -10.02 10.79 35.35
C LEU A 36 -9.83 12.31 35.46
N HIS A 37 -8.66 12.79 35.04
CA HIS A 37 -8.39 14.21 34.88
C HIS A 37 -9.20 14.74 33.69
N ARG A 38 -9.97 15.82 33.91
CA ARG A 38 -10.71 16.56 32.88
C ARG A 38 -9.76 16.96 31.74
N ARG A 39 -10.08 16.57 30.51
CA ARG A 39 -9.38 16.97 29.28
C ARG A 39 -9.47 18.49 29.09
N PRO A 40 -8.38 19.20 28.74
CA PRO A 40 -8.52 20.51 28.13
C PRO A 40 -9.05 20.31 26.70
N ALA A 41 -9.96 21.19 26.29
CA ALA A 41 -10.55 21.19 24.96
C ALA A 41 -9.45 21.24 23.87
N CYS A 42 -9.52 20.33 22.90
CA CYS A 42 -8.72 20.42 21.69
C CYS A 42 -9.03 21.75 21.00
N ARG A 43 -8.12 22.72 21.10
CA ARG A 43 -8.19 23.91 20.26
C ARG A 43 -8.06 23.44 18.81
N LEU A 44 -9.03 23.83 18.00
CA LEU A 44 -9.02 23.71 16.55
C LEU A 44 -7.69 24.33 16.06
N GLY A 45 -6.71 23.49 15.74
CA GLY A 45 -5.45 23.95 15.16
C GLY A 45 -5.75 24.59 13.82
N SER A 46 -5.28 25.81 13.62
CA SER A 46 -5.37 26.52 12.35
C SER A 46 -4.83 25.66 11.22
N VAL A 47 -5.57 25.61 10.11
CA VAL A 47 -5.09 25.07 8.84
C VAL A 47 -3.73 25.70 8.56
N LEU A 48 -2.66 24.92 8.71
CA LEU A 48 -1.33 25.32 8.25
C LEU A 48 -1.40 25.36 6.74
N THR A 49 -1.55 26.57 6.19
CA THR A 49 -1.23 26.84 4.79
C THR A 49 0.23 26.43 4.60
N VAL A 50 0.47 25.38 3.82
CA VAL A 50 1.82 24.93 3.50
C VAL A 50 2.51 26.08 2.76
N SER A 51 3.44 26.74 3.43
CA SER A 51 4.26 27.81 2.85
C SER A 51 5.02 27.28 1.64
N SER A 52 5.14 28.11 0.61
CA SER A 52 5.93 27.88 -0.61
C SER A 52 7.40 27.53 -0.33
N ASP A 53 7.87 27.66 0.90
CA ASP A 53 9.23 27.31 1.33
C ASP A 53 9.52 25.79 1.30
N VAL A 54 8.49 24.94 1.20
CA VAL A 54 8.65 23.48 1.00
C VAL A 54 9.03 23.13 -0.46
N LEU A 55 9.00 24.09 -1.39
CA LEU A 55 9.43 23.90 -2.78
C LEU A 55 10.95 24.00 -2.99
N LYS A 56 11.75 24.19 -1.92
CA LYS A 56 13.20 24.11 -2.05
C LYS A 56 13.57 22.64 -2.22
N ALA A 57 13.55 22.20 -3.49
CA ALA A 57 13.93 20.86 -3.91
C ALA A 57 15.20 20.46 -3.17
N ALA A 58 15.09 19.46 -2.29
CA ALA A 58 16.27 18.80 -1.74
C ALA A 58 17.14 18.38 -2.94
N PRO A 59 18.48 18.55 -2.86
CA PRO A 59 19.35 18.11 -3.94
C PRO A 59 18.99 16.66 -4.27
N ALA A 60 18.69 16.40 -5.55
CA ALA A 60 18.27 15.10 -6.02
C ALA A 60 19.31 14.09 -5.52
N ALA A 61 18.95 13.31 -4.49
CA ALA A 61 19.78 12.22 -4.02
C ALA A 61 20.09 11.36 -5.25
N ALA A 62 21.37 11.01 -5.43
CA ALA A 62 21.80 10.19 -6.56
C ALA A 62 20.92 8.94 -6.59
N TYR A 63 19.98 8.89 -7.55
CA TYR A 63 19.14 7.73 -7.72
C TYR A 63 20.07 6.58 -8.12
N PRO A 64 19.93 5.38 -7.51
CA PRO A 64 20.67 4.22 -7.98
C PRO A 64 20.44 4.10 -9.49
N ALA A 65 21.53 3.90 -10.24
CA ALA A 65 21.45 3.83 -11.68
C ALA A 65 20.57 2.62 -12.07
N VAL A 66 19.38 2.90 -12.60
CA VAL A 66 18.51 1.88 -13.19
C VAL A 66 19.24 1.32 -14.40
N THR A 67 19.45 0.01 -14.45
CA THR A 67 20.10 -0.61 -15.61
C THR A 67 19.19 -0.55 -16.83
N ARG A 68 19.75 -0.70 -18.03
CA ARG A 68 18.94 -0.71 -19.25
C ARG A 68 17.95 -1.88 -19.23
N GLU A 69 18.39 -3.00 -18.68
CA GLU A 69 17.63 -4.23 -18.52
C GLU A 69 16.44 -4.00 -17.58
N ASP A 70 16.67 -3.43 -16.39
CA ASP A 70 15.60 -3.08 -15.45
C ASP A 70 14.58 -2.11 -16.07
N ALA A 71 15.06 -1.10 -16.82
CA ALA A 71 14.21 -0.12 -17.47
C ALA A 71 13.32 -0.76 -18.56
N LEU A 72 13.86 -1.74 -19.30
CA LEU A 72 13.08 -2.49 -20.30
C LEU A 72 12.02 -3.35 -19.63
N GLU A 73 12.35 -4.07 -18.56
CA GLU A 73 11.37 -4.87 -17.82
C GLU A 73 10.22 -4.02 -17.28
N LEU A 74 10.54 -2.88 -16.63
CA LEU A 74 9.54 -1.94 -16.13
C LEU A 74 8.66 -1.39 -17.26
N TYR A 75 9.26 -1.11 -18.43
CA TYR A 75 8.52 -0.63 -19.60
C TYR A 75 7.59 -1.69 -20.18
N GLU A 76 8.06 -2.94 -20.33
CA GLU A 76 7.25 -4.06 -20.81
C GLU A 76 6.04 -4.30 -19.89
N ASP A 77 6.25 -4.25 -18.58
CA ASP A 77 5.15 -4.38 -17.61
C ASP A 77 4.16 -3.21 -17.70
N MET A 78 4.63 -1.98 -17.93
CA MET A 78 3.75 -0.82 -18.11
C MET A 78 2.89 -0.97 -19.36
N ILE A 79 3.48 -1.44 -20.46
CA ILE A 79 2.75 -1.69 -21.70
C ILE A 79 1.78 -2.85 -21.54
N LEU A 80 2.15 -3.91 -20.83
CA LEU A 80 1.24 -5.02 -20.49
C LEU A 80 0.04 -4.51 -19.68
N GLY A 81 0.29 -3.69 -18.65
CA GLY A 81 -0.76 -3.07 -17.85
C GLY A 81 -1.70 -2.21 -18.69
N ARG A 82 -1.15 -1.31 -19.52
CA ARG A 82 -1.91 -0.44 -20.42
C ARG A 82 -2.77 -1.25 -21.40
N ASN A 83 -2.18 -2.22 -22.09
CA ASN A 83 -2.88 -3.03 -23.09
C ASN A 83 -3.99 -3.88 -22.44
N SER A 84 -3.73 -4.40 -21.24
CA SER A 84 -4.72 -5.16 -20.48
C SER A 84 -5.92 -4.30 -20.14
N GLU A 85 -5.69 -3.09 -19.62
CA GLU A 85 -6.78 -2.16 -19.27
C GLU A 85 -7.53 -1.63 -20.49
N ASP A 86 -6.84 -1.32 -21.60
CA ASP A 86 -7.50 -0.91 -22.85
C ASP A 86 -8.40 -2.04 -23.39
N MET A 87 -7.96 -3.29 -23.28
CA MET A 87 -8.80 -4.44 -23.61
C MET A 87 -9.99 -4.59 -22.65
N CYS A 88 -9.80 -4.32 -21.35
CA CYS A 88 -10.88 -4.28 -20.38
C CYS A 88 -11.93 -3.24 -20.76
N ALA A 89 -11.50 -2.03 -21.11
CA ALA A 89 -12.38 -0.96 -21.57
C ALA A 89 -13.18 -1.38 -22.80
N GLN A 90 -12.52 -1.96 -23.82
CA GLN A 90 -13.19 -2.45 -25.03
C GLN A 90 -14.25 -3.51 -24.73
N MET A 91 -13.93 -4.47 -23.85
CA MET A 91 -14.84 -5.56 -23.50
C MET A 91 -15.98 -5.09 -22.60
N TYR A 92 -15.75 -4.08 -21.77
CA TYR A 92 -16.78 -3.41 -20.99
C TYR A 92 -17.79 -2.72 -21.91
N TYR A 93 -17.34 -1.93 -22.89
CA TYR A 93 -18.23 -1.28 -23.88
C TYR A 93 -19.00 -2.29 -24.75
N ARG A 94 -18.47 -3.49 -24.94
CA ARG A 94 -19.15 -4.61 -25.62
C ARG A 94 -20.14 -5.36 -24.72
N GLY A 95 -20.31 -4.94 -23.47
CA GLY A 95 -21.19 -5.59 -22.49
C GLY A 95 -20.76 -7.01 -22.11
N LYS A 96 -19.46 -7.32 -22.22
CA LYS A 96 -18.92 -8.66 -21.91
C LYS A 96 -18.35 -8.77 -20.51
N MET A 97 -18.04 -7.66 -19.85
CA MET A 97 -17.52 -7.66 -18.48
C MET A 97 -18.65 -7.65 -17.44
N PHE A 98 -18.39 -8.28 -16.31
CA PHE A 98 -19.34 -8.36 -15.21
C PHE A 98 -19.08 -7.25 -14.17
N GLY A 99 -20.13 -6.51 -13.80
CA GLY A 99 -20.05 -5.42 -12.83
C GLY A 99 -19.44 -4.13 -13.39
N PHE A 100 -19.09 -3.20 -12.50
CA PHE A 100 -18.46 -1.93 -12.85
C PHE A 100 -16.96 -2.08 -12.94
N VAL A 101 -16.37 -1.58 -14.01
CA VAL A 101 -14.94 -1.68 -14.28
C VAL A 101 -14.24 -0.36 -13.94
N HIS A 102 -13.21 -0.42 -13.11
CA HIS A 102 -12.42 0.75 -12.73
C HIS A 102 -11.01 0.65 -13.31
N LEU A 103 -10.77 1.35 -14.41
CA LEU A 103 -9.51 1.28 -15.14
C LEU A 103 -8.37 2.02 -14.43
N TYR A 104 -7.15 1.51 -14.54
CA TYR A 104 -5.94 2.14 -13.98
C TYR A 104 -5.08 2.88 -15.02
N ASN A 105 -5.66 3.22 -16.18
CA ASN A 105 -4.98 3.94 -17.27
C ASN A 105 -4.30 5.22 -16.78
N GLY A 106 -3.01 5.36 -17.09
CA GLY A 106 -2.21 6.56 -16.77
C GLY A 106 -1.50 6.50 -15.42
N GLN A 107 -1.68 5.43 -14.65
CA GLN A 107 -1.06 5.25 -13.34
C GLN A 107 -0.17 4.00 -13.27
N GLU A 108 0.07 3.32 -14.39
CA GLU A 108 0.77 2.03 -14.44
C GLU A 108 2.18 2.09 -13.84
N ALA A 109 2.89 3.20 -14.09
CA ALA A 109 4.22 3.45 -13.55
C ALA A 109 4.26 3.42 -12.02
N VAL A 110 3.18 3.86 -11.37
CA VAL A 110 3.08 3.93 -9.90
C VAL A 110 3.01 2.52 -9.32
N SER A 111 2.10 1.69 -9.83
CA SER A 111 1.95 0.32 -9.32
C SER A 111 3.19 -0.52 -9.58
N ILE A 112 3.70 -0.48 -10.82
CA ILE A 112 4.81 -1.34 -11.25
C ILE A 112 6.09 -0.94 -10.52
N GLY A 113 6.40 0.37 -10.46
CA GLY A 113 7.61 0.86 -9.80
C GLY A 113 7.67 0.48 -8.32
N PHE A 114 6.56 0.58 -7.58
CA PHE A 114 6.58 0.20 -6.16
C PHE A 114 6.55 -1.31 -5.94
N ILE A 115 5.74 -2.04 -6.71
CA ILE A 115 5.57 -3.48 -6.51
C ILE A 115 6.83 -4.25 -6.93
N LYS A 116 7.56 -3.80 -7.95
CA LYS A 116 8.82 -4.43 -8.39
C LYS A 116 9.95 -4.28 -7.38
N GLN A 117 9.88 -3.28 -6.50
CA GLN A 117 10.83 -3.12 -5.40
C GLN A 117 10.55 -4.05 -4.21
N LEU A 118 9.39 -4.72 -4.19
CA LEU A 118 9.01 -5.61 -3.09
C LEU A 118 9.64 -6.99 -3.23
N ASN A 119 9.86 -7.64 -2.10
CA ASN A 119 10.19 -9.05 -2.06
C ASN A 119 8.93 -9.90 -2.25
N GLN A 120 9.13 -11.19 -2.55
CA GLN A 120 8.03 -12.16 -2.69
C GLN A 120 7.11 -12.27 -1.44
N PRO A 121 7.61 -12.31 -0.19
CA PRO A 121 6.74 -12.40 0.98
C PRO A 121 6.01 -11.09 1.32
N ASP A 122 6.40 -9.96 0.71
CA ASP A 122 5.79 -8.68 1.01
C ASP A 122 4.36 -8.63 0.49
N CYS A 123 3.46 -8.10 1.33
CA CYS A 123 2.04 -8.02 1.05
C CYS A 123 1.70 -6.74 0.28
N VAL A 124 0.74 -6.84 -0.63
CA VAL A 124 0.18 -5.69 -1.34
C VAL A 124 -1.31 -5.57 -1.03
N VAL A 125 -1.70 -4.39 -0.56
CA VAL A 125 -3.10 -3.97 -0.43
C VAL A 125 -3.39 -2.92 -1.51
N SER A 126 -4.34 -3.23 -2.37
CA SER A 126 -4.73 -2.38 -3.48
C SER A 126 -5.95 -1.51 -3.14
N THR A 127 -6.41 -0.76 -4.14
CA THR A 127 -7.64 0.03 -4.11
C THR A 127 -8.72 -0.65 -4.95
N TYR A 128 -9.81 0.03 -5.26
CA TYR A 128 -10.83 -0.43 -6.19
C TYR A 128 -10.35 -0.47 -7.68
N ARG A 129 -9.12 -0.04 -7.96
CA ARG A 129 -8.44 -0.13 -9.27
C ARG A 129 -7.24 -1.07 -9.16
N ASP A 130 -7.50 -2.36 -9.04
CA ASP A 130 -6.50 -3.35 -8.65
C ASP A 130 -5.93 -4.19 -9.80
N HIS A 131 -6.46 -4.08 -11.02
CA HIS A 131 -6.06 -4.96 -12.13
C HIS A 131 -4.56 -4.90 -12.42
N VAL A 132 -4.03 -3.68 -12.61
CA VAL A 132 -2.60 -3.49 -12.88
C VAL A 132 -1.77 -3.81 -11.64
N HIS A 133 -2.31 -3.68 -10.42
CA HIS A 133 -1.60 -4.05 -9.20
C HIS A 133 -1.44 -5.57 -9.11
N ALA A 134 -2.49 -6.31 -9.47
CA ALA A 134 -2.46 -7.77 -9.57
C ALA A 134 -1.47 -8.24 -10.63
N LEU A 135 -1.47 -7.63 -11.83
CA LEU A 135 -0.49 -7.89 -12.88
C LEU A 135 0.95 -7.64 -12.39
N SER A 136 1.18 -6.48 -11.75
CA SER A 136 2.49 -6.09 -11.24
C SER A 136 3.02 -7.04 -10.16
N LYS A 137 2.12 -7.61 -9.33
CA LYS A 137 2.48 -8.61 -8.31
C LYS A 137 2.61 -10.03 -8.88
N GLY A 138 2.47 -10.19 -10.20
CA GLY A 138 2.71 -11.45 -10.90
C GLY A 138 1.47 -12.34 -11.04
N VAL A 139 0.26 -11.81 -10.86
CA VAL A 139 -0.96 -12.53 -11.25
C VAL A 139 -1.02 -12.59 -12.78
N PRO A 140 -1.11 -13.78 -13.40
CA PRO A 140 -1.17 -13.91 -14.84
C PRO A 140 -2.33 -13.11 -15.43
N ALA A 141 -2.07 -12.40 -16.53
CA ALA A 141 -3.10 -11.61 -17.21
C ALA A 141 -4.34 -12.44 -17.59
N ARG A 142 -4.17 -13.73 -17.90
CA ARG A 142 -5.29 -14.65 -18.15
C ARG A 142 -6.21 -14.82 -16.92
N GLU A 143 -5.66 -14.86 -15.71
CA GLU A 143 -6.41 -15.03 -14.47
C GLU A 143 -7.13 -13.73 -14.12
N VAL A 144 -6.45 -12.58 -14.29
CA VAL A 144 -7.02 -11.23 -14.15
C VAL A 144 -8.21 -11.06 -15.11
N MET A 145 -8.02 -11.34 -16.40
CA MET A 145 -9.10 -11.23 -17.39
C MET A 145 -10.22 -12.22 -17.11
N ALA A 146 -9.91 -13.46 -16.74
CA ALA A 146 -10.93 -14.45 -16.38
C ALA A 146 -11.80 -13.99 -15.20
N GLU A 147 -11.19 -13.35 -14.19
CA GLU A 147 -11.91 -12.75 -13.07
C GLU A 147 -12.88 -11.66 -13.53
N LEU A 148 -12.43 -10.76 -14.41
CA LEU A 148 -13.26 -9.68 -14.97
C LEU A 148 -14.41 -10.18 -15.85
N PHE A 149 -14.25 -11.35 -16.47
CA PHE A 149 -15.31 -12.04 -17.20
C PHE A 149 -16.21 -12.91 -16.30
N GLY A 150 -15.98 -12.94 -14.98
CA GLY A 150 -16.76 -13.77 -14.05
C GLY A 150 -16.54 -15.27 -14.23
N LYS A 151 -15.37 -15.69 -14.73
CA LYS A 151 -15.05 -17.10 -14.99
C LYS A 151 -14.46 -17.77 -13.76
N ALA A 152 -14.75 -19.07 -13.60
CA ALA A 152 -14.20 -19.89 -12.52
C ALA A 152 -12.66 -19.99 -12.51
N THR A 153 -12.00 -19.73 -13.65
CA THR A 153 -10.54 -19.69 -13.78
C THR A 153 -9.93 -18.34 -13.39
N GLY A 154 -10.72 -17.40 -12.88
CA GLY A 154 -10.23 -16.15 -12.32
C GLY A 154 -9.50 -16.37 -10.99
N CYS A 155 -8.68 -15.40 -10.58
CA CYS A 155 -7.92 -15.47 -9.33
C CYS A 155 -8.79 -15.68 -8.08
N CYS A 156 -10.03 -15.19 -8.11
CA CYS A 156 -11.05 -15.34 -7.06
C CYS A 156 -12.25 -16.18 -7.55
N ARG A 157 -12.04 -17.02 -8.58
CA ARG A 157 -13.08 -17.85 -9.20
C ARG A 157 -14.26 -17.05 -9.78
N GLY A 158 -14.01 -15.82 -10.23
CA GLY A 158 -15.01 -14.96 -10.87
C GLY A 158 -15.97 -14.27 -9.89
N GLN A 159 -15.70 -14.33 -8.58
CA GLN A 159 -16.55 -13.73 -7.54
C GLN A 159 -16.10 -12.33 -7.13
N GLY A 160 -14.83 -11.99 -7.33
CA GLY A 160 -14.26 -10.70 -6.95
C GLY A 160 -14.54 -9.60 -7.98
N GLY A 161 -14.58 -9.96 -9.27
CA GLY A 161 -14.78 -9.01 -10.35
C GLY A 161 -13.69 -7.92 -10.39
N SER A 162 -14.06 -6.71 -10.83
CA SER A 162 -13.10 -5.62 -11.07
C SER A 162 -12.56 -4.91 -9.83
N MET A 163 -13.18 -5.08 -8.66
CA MET A 163 -12.79 -4.33 -7.45
C MET A 163 -12.20 -5.20 -6.34
N HIS A 164 -12.16 -6.52 -6.51
CA HIS A 164 -11.77 -7.47 -5.46
C HIS A 164 -10.85 -8.58 -5.97
N MET A 165 -9.78 -8.21 -6.68
CA MET A 165 -8.72 -9.15 -7.06
C MET A 165 -7.89 -9.54 -5.84
N PHE A 166 -7.80 -10.83 -5.57
CA PHE A 166 -7.09 -11.41 -4.45
C PHE A 166 -6.22 -12.57 -4.94
N SER A 167 -5.02 -12.71 -4.37
CA SER A 167 -4.16 -13.84 -4.66
C SER A 167 -3.25 -14.15 -3.47
N GLU A 168 -3.60 -15.20 -2.74
CA GLU A 168 -2.80 -15.76 -1.65
C GLU A 168 -1.35 -16.11 -2.06
N PRO A 169 -1.08 -16.84 -3.17
CA PRO A 169 0.28 -17.26 -3.49
C PRO A 169 1.22 -16.10 -3.83
N ARG A 170 0.66 -14.92 -4.13
CA ARG A 170 1.39 -13.72 -4.51
C ARG A 170 1.27 -12.63 -3.43
N ASN A 171 0.74 -12.97 -2.25
CA ASN A 171 0.51 -12.04 -1.14
C ASN A 171 -0.23 -10.74 -1.56
N LEU A 172 -1.16 -10.87 -2.51
CA LEU A 172 -2.06 -9.79 -2.91
C LEU A 172 -3.32 -9.90 -2.04
N LEU A 173 -3.45 -9.00 -1.07
CA LEU A 173 -4.49 -9.04 -0.04
C LEU A 173 -5.86 -8.55 -0.52
N GLY A 174 -5.97 -8.00 -1.73
CA GLY A 174 -7.24 -7.56 -2.26
C GLY A 174 -7.23 -6.16 -2.83
N GLY A 175 -8.12 -5.92 -3.80
CA GLY A 175 -8.77 -4.63 -3.98
C GLY A 175 -9.97 -4.45 -3.05
N PHE A 176 -10.24 -3.20 -2.71
CA PHE A 176 -11.32 -2.82 -1.81
C PHE A 176 -12.17 -1.73 -2.49
N ALA A 177 -13.48 -1.99 -2.58
CA ALA A 177 -14.44 -1.07 -3.19
C ALA A 177 -14.58 0.23 -2.40
N PHE A 178 -14.50 0.16 -1.06
CA PHE A 178 -14.60 1.34 -0.21
C PHE A 178 -13.26 2.03 0.00
N ILE A 179 -13.31 3.36 -0.10
CA ILE A 179 -12.13 4.20 0.11
C ILE A 179 -11.70 4.08 1.58
N SER A 180 -10.42 3.76 1.79
CA SER A 180 -9.77 3.58 3.10
C SER A 180 -9.99 2.25 3.80
N GLU A 181 -10.76 1.31 3.22
CA GLU A 181 -10.94 -0.04 3.77
C GLU A 181 -9.65 -0.87 3.76
N GLY A 182 -8.79 -0.66 2.76
CA GLY A 182 -7.50 -1.36 2.68
C GLY A 182 -6.50 -0.95 3.77
N ILE A 183 -6.63 0.23 4.37
CA ILE A 183 -5.67 0.73 5.37
C ILE A 183 -5.68 -0.13 6.65
N PRO A 184 -6.84 -0.50 7.26
CA PRO A 184 -6.85 -1.38 8.42
C PRO A 184 -6.29 -2.76 8.09
N VAL A 185 -6.59 -3.26 6.90
CA VAL A 185 -6.09 -4.56 6.43
C VAL A 185 -4.57 -4.54 6.32
N ALA A 186 -4.01 -3.50 5.70
CA ALA A 186 -2.58 -3.32 5.61
C ALA A 186 -1.92 -3.19 7.00
N THR A 187 -2.58 -2.47 7.91
CA THR A 187 -2.13 -2.30 9.29
C THR A 187 -2.10 -3.63 10.04
N GLY A 188 -3.14 -4.45 9.90
CA GLY A 188 -3.19 -5.79 10.48
C GLY A 188 -2.11 -6.72 9.91
N ALA A 189 -1.89 -6.68 8.59
CA ALA A 189 -0.87 -7.48 7.92
C ALA A 189 0.55 -7.12 8.39
N ALA A 190 0.87 -5.84 8.47
CA ALA A 190 2.17 -5.38 8.95
C ALA A 190 2.37 -5.64 10.45
N PHE A 191 1.32 -5.52 11.26
CA PHE A 191 1.38 -5.93 12.65
C PHE A 191 1.66 -7.43 12.79
N ALA A 192 1.00 -8.26 11.99
CA ALA A 192 1.22 -9.70 12.00
C ALA A 192 2.65 -10.06 11.60
N ALA A 193 3.21 -9.41 10.57
CA ALA A 193 4.60 -9.59 10.18
C ALA A 193 5.57 -9.22 11.32
N LYS A 194 5.37 -8.07 11.95
CA LYS A 194 6.15 -7.62 13.12
C LYS A 194 6.03 -8.59 14.30
N TYR A 195 4.82 -9.03 14.62
CA TYR A 195 4.56 -9.95 15.72
C TYR A 195 5.21 -11.31 15.50
N ARG A 196 5.14 -11.85 14.28
CA ARG A 196 5.82 -13.09 13.90
C ARG A 196 7.34 -12.98 14.09
N HIS A 197 7.92 -11.86 13.68
CA HIS A 197 9.35 -11.61 13.79
C HIS A 197 9.82 -11.40 15.24
N GLU A 198 9.16 -10.49 15.99
CA GLU A 198 9.63 -10.06 17.31
C GLU A 198 9.19 -11.00 18.44
N VAL A 199 7.94 -11.48 18.40
CA VAL A 199 7.35 -12.26 19.51
C VAL A 199 7.46 -13.74 19.25
N LEU A 200 7.07 -14.20 18.05
CA LEU A 200 7.13 -15.62 17.71
C LEU A 200 8.52 -16.09 17.25
N LYS A 201 9.46 -15.15 17.07
CA LYS A 201 10.84 -15.41 16.61
C LYS A 201 10.89 -16.24 15.32
N GLN A 202 9.91 -16.06 14.45
CA GLN A 202 9.88 -16.66 13.12
C GLN A 202 10.65 -15.77 12.16
N SER A 203 11.68 -16.32 11.53
CA SER A 203 12.54 -15.59 10.59
C SER A 203 12.10 -15.88 9.16
N SER A 204 11.64 -14.86 8.43
CA SER A 204 11.49 -14.94 6.97
C SER A 204 12.88 -14.85 6.32
N PRO A 205 13.15 -15.56 5.20
CA PRO A 205 14.47 -15.58 4.55
C PRO A 205 15.00 -14.20 4.13
N GLY A 206 14.11 -13.22 3.92
CA GLY A 206 14.43 -11.86 3.46
C GLY A 206 14.41 -10.78 4.54
N GLY A 207 14.29 -11.13 5.83
CA GLY A 207 14.14 -10.17 6.92
C GLY A 207 12.68 -9.94 7.30
N LEU A 208 12.32 -8.70 7.67
CA LEU A 208 10.97 -8.35 8.08
C LEU A 208 10.06 -8.11 6.88
N ASP A 209 9.00 -8.89 6.73
CA ASP A 209 8.02 -8.72 5.66
C ASP A 209 7.34 -7.34 5.77
N VAL A 210 7.28 -6.62 4.64
CA VAL A 210 6.70 -5.28 4.55
C VAL A 210 5.32 -5.37 3.90
N THR A 211 4.42 -4.48 4.30
CA THR A 211 3.13 -4.33 3.63
C THR A 211 3.08 -3.00 2.86
N LEU A 212 2.79 -3.08 1.56
CA LEU A 212 2.55 -1.97 0.67
C LEU A 212 1.05 -1.68 0.58
N ALA A 213 0.64 -0.47 0.92
CA ALA A 213 -0.76 -0.05 0.86
C ALA A 213 -0.95 1.11 -0.12
N PHE A 214 -1.77 0.88 -1.15
CA PHE A 214 -2.18 1.93 -2.09
C PHE A 214 -3.42 2.66 -1.59
N SER A 215 -3.40 3.98 -1.66
CA SER A 215 -4.56 4.81 -1.31
C SER A 215 -4.71 6.00 -2.24
N SER A 216 -5.96 6.32 -2.60
CA SER A 216 -6.28 7.53 -3.40
C SER A 216 -6.31 8.77 -2.51
N LEU A 217 -6.05 9.95 -3.08
CA LEU A 217 -6.11 11.23 -2.36
C LEU A 217 -7.40 11.42 -1.55
N MET A 218 -8.56 10.99 -2.08
CA MET A 218 -9.87 11.10 -1.41
C MET A 218 -9.91 10.35 -0.07
N SER A 219 -9.11 9.29 0.10
CA SER A 219 -8.98 8.57 1.38
C SER A 219 -8.48 9.45 2.52
N THR A 220 -7.81 10.55 2.19
CA THR A 220 -7.24 11.49 3.16
C THR A 220 -8.30 12.22 3.97
N PHE A 221 -9.53 12.33 3.46
CA PHE A 221 -10.64 12.96 4.16
C PHE A 221 -11.48 11.97 4.99
N VAL A 222 -11.16 10.68 4.96
CA VAL A 222 -11.85 9.68 5.77
C VAL A 222 -11.28 9.69 7.18
N ARG A 223 -12.11 10.06 8.17
CA ARG A 223 -11.74 10.13 9.61
C ARG A 223 -10.95 8.92 10.12
N ASN A 224 -11.21 7.74 9.55
CA ASN A 224 -10.53 6.51 9.95
C ASN A 224 -9.00 6.59 9.67
N LYS A 225 -8.57 7.23 8.59
CA LYS A 225 -7.16 7.28 8.17
C LYS A 225 -6.25 8.00 9.18
N GLU A 226 -6.71 9.09 9.79
CA GLU A 226 -5.92 9.80 10.81
C GLU A 226 -5.65 8.91 12.04
N THR A 227 -6.66 8.17 12.48
CA THR A 227 -6.53 7.23 13.59
C THR A 227 -5.56 6.10 13.25
N GLN A 228 -5.59 5.64 12.00
CA GLN A 228 -4.69 4.58 11.52
C GLN A 228 -3.26 5.07 11.37
N ALA A 229 -3.04 6.27 10.83
CA ALA A 229 -1.70 6.85 10.73
C ALA A 229 -1.07 7.02 12.13
N CYS A 230 -1.85 7.46 13.12
CA CYS A 230 -1.42 7.48 14.52
C CYS A 230 -1.04 6.09 15.04
N LEU A 231 -1.84 5.06 14.74
CA LEU A 231 -1.58 3.68 15.17
C LEU A 231 -0.31 3.10 14.52
N ILE A 232 -0.11 3.34 13.23
CA ILE A 232 1.07 2.90 12.46
C ILE A 232 2.34 3.52 13.05
N CYS A 233 2.33 4.83 13.31
CA CYS A 233 3.44 5.53 13.94
C CYS A 233 3.69 5.05 15.37
N TYR A 234 2.63 4.91 16.18
CA TYR A 234 2.74 4.49 17.58
C TYR A 234 3.31 3.09 17.71
N LEU A 235 2.88 2.16 16.85
CA LEU A 235 3.34 0.77 16.87
C LEU A 235 4.60 0.54 16.02
N SER A 236 5.16 1.57 15.38
CA SER A 236 6.34 1.46 14.51
C SER A 236 6.22 0.27 13.54
N MET A 237 5.12 0.24 12.78
CA MET A 237 4.81 -0.87 11.87
C MET A 237 5.58 -0.74 10.55
N PRO A 238 6.00 -1.86 9.93
CA PRO A 238 6.66 -1.87 8.61
C PRO A 238 5.63 -1.69 7.48
N ILE A 239 5.03 -0.51 7.39
CA ILE A 239 4.09 -0.17 6.32
C ILE A 239 4.67 0.92 5.44
N ALA A 240 4.79 0.62 4.15
CA ALA A 240 4.98 1.64 3.13
C ALA A 240 3.59 2.06 2.63
N SER A 241 3.11 3.22 3.10
CA SER A 241 1.86 3.81 2.62
C SER A 241 2.14 4.80 1.50
N TYR A 242 1.55 4.59 0.33
CA TYR A 242 1.68 5.52 -0.79
C TYR A 242 0.36 6.22 -1.08
N LEU A 243 0.45 7.54 -1.17
CA LEU A 243 -0.63 8.41 -1.60
C LEU A 243 -0.50 8.61 -3.11
N CYS A 244 -1.37 7.95 -3.88
CA CYS A 244 -1.48 8.25 -5.30
C CYS A 244 -2.21 9.60 -5.42
N VAL A 245 -1.44 10.68 -5.59
CA VAL A 245 -1.97 12.00 -5.92
C VAL A 245 -2.50 11.90 -7.35
N LEU A 246 -3.82 11.98 -7.48
CA LEU A 246 -4.53 12.02 -8.76
C LEU A 246 -3.84 13.00 -9.73
N ILE A 247 -3.25 12.48 -10.80
CA ILE A 247 -3.21 13.21 -12.07
C ILE A 247 -4.62 13.04 -12.62
N THR A 248 -5.48 14.01 -12.32
CA THR A 248 -6.79 14.18 -12.94
C THR A 248 -6.63 14.15 -14.46
N ALA A 249 -7.38 13.26 -15.12
CA ALA A 249 -7.86 13.51 -16.47
C ALA A 249 -9.02 14.51 -16.40
#